data_AF-A0A0C2WRH8-F1
#
_entry.id   AF-A0A0C2WRH8-F1
#
_cell.length_a   1.000
_cell.length_b   1.000
_cell.length_c   1.000
_cell.angle_alpha   90.00
_cell.angle_beta   90.00
_cell.angle_gamma   90.00
#
_symmetry.space_group_name_H-M   'P 1'
#
loop_
_entity.id
_entity.type
_entity.pdbx_description
1 polymer ?
#
loop_
_entity_poly.entity_id
_entity_poly.type
_entity_poly.pdbx_seq_one_letter_code
_entity_poly.pdbx_strand_id
1 'polypeptide(L)'
;GAIFGQLVFGWLADFVGRKKMYGIELVIMVVSTFVQALAGETKTGSVSIVSALIVWRVLMSVGIGGDYPLSAIIVSEFSPIHIRGRLMTIVISFYGIGTVGMLLVSL
;
A
#
# COMPACT_ATOMS: atom_id res chain seq x y z
N GLY A 1 -3.24 9.81 6.16
CA GLY A 1 -3.47 8.42 5.72
C GLY A 1 -2.49 7.47 6.36
N ALA A 2 -1.22 7.50 5.94
CA ALA A 2 -0.21 6.50 6.30
C ALA A 2 -0.01 6.28 7.81
N ILE A 3 0.11 7.35 8.62
CA ILE A 3 0.27 7.22 10.08
C ILE A 3 -0.89 6.44 10.71
N PHE A 4 -2.12 6.77 10.30
CA PHE A 4 -3.31 6.09 10.79
C PHE A 4 -3.36 4.64 10.31
N GLY A 5 -3.04 4.40 9.02
CA GLY A 5 -2.93 3.07 8.46
C GLY A 5 -1.92 2.19 9.22
N GLN A 6 -0.73 2.70 9.50
CA GLN A 6 0.32 1.95 10.19
C GLN A 6 -0.10 1.49 11.59
N LEU A 7 -0.77 2.36 12.36
CA LEU A 7 -1.26 2.04 13.69
C LEU A 7 -2.41 1.03 13.64
N VAL A 8 -3.40 1.28 12.76
CA VAL A 8 -4.61 0.48 12.65
C VAL A 8 -4.31 -0.90 12.09
N PHE A 9 -3.59 -0.99 10.96
CA PHE A 9 -3.22 -2.27 10.35
C PHE A 9 -2.22 -3.05 11.21
N GLY A 10 -1.29 -2.40 11.91
CA GLY A 10 -0.40 -3.08 12.84
C GLY A 10 -1.19 -3.77 13.96
N TRP A 11 -2.10 -3.04 14.60
CA TRP A 11 -2.98 -3.60 15.63
C TRP A 11 -3.89 -4.70 15.07
N LEU A 12 -4.59 -4.44 13.96
CA LEU A 12 -5.49 -5.41 13.34
C LEU A 12 -4.78 -6.68 12.85
N ALA A 13 -3.52 -6.59 12.41
CA ALA A 13 -2.73 -7.74 12.00
C ALA A 13 -2.49 -8.73 13.16
N ASP A 14 -2.30 -8.20 14.37
CA ASP A 14 -2.12 -9.00 15.58
C ASP A 14 -3.42 -9.70 16.00
N PHE A 15 -4.60 -9.08 15.77
CA PHE A 15 -5.91 -9.66 16.12
C PHE A 15 -6.49 -10.59 15.06
N VAL A 16 -6.46 -10.22 13.79
CA VAL A 16 -7.13 -10.93 12.67
C VAL A 16 -6.20 -11.96 12.01
N GLY A 17 -4.89 -11.82 12.24
CA GLY A 17 -3.86 -12.67 11.66
C GLY A 17 -3.15 -12.00 10.49
N ARG A 18 -1.82 -12.02 10.55
CA ARG A 18 -0.91 -11.27 9.68
C ARG A 18 -1.07 -11.61 8.18
N LYS A 19 -1.20 -12.91 7.87
CA LYS A 19 -1.38 -13.38 6.47
C LYS A 19 -2.68 -12.88 5.84
N LYS A 20 -3.77 -12.82 6.60
CA LYS A 20 -5.06 -12.30 6.10
C LYS A 20 -5.01 -10.79 5.92
N MET A 21 -4.39 -10.09 6.87
CA MET A 21 -4.31 -8.63 6.85
C MET A 21 -3.49 -8.11 5.65
N TYR A 22 -2.43 -8.82 5.27
CA TYR A 22 -1.67 -8.51 4.05
C TYR A 22 -2.52 -8.60 2.77
N GLY A 23 -3.42 -9.58 2.68
CA GLY A 23 -4.36 -9.66 1.55
C GLY A 23 -5.35 -8.48 1.54
N ILE A 24 -5.84 -8.06 2.71
CA ILE A 24 -6.81 -6.96 2.83
C ILE A 24 -6.19 -5.62 2.44
N GLU A 25 -4.98 -5.33 2.92
CA GLU A 25 -4.30 -4.06 2.61
C GLU A 25 -3.98 -3.96 1.11
N LEU A 26 -3.52 -5.06 0.48
CA LEU A 26 -3.31 -5.15 -0.96
C LEU A 26 -4.60 -4.86 -1.75
N VAL A 27 -5.74 -5.44 -1.35
CA VAL A 27 -7.02 -5.18 -2.00
C VAL A 27 -7.41 -3.71 -1.88
N ILE A 28 -7.20 -3.08 -0.73
CA ILE A 28 -7.47 -1.65 -0.54
C ILE A 28 -6.61 -0.80 -1.46
N MET A 29 -5.32 -1.10 -1.59
CA MET A 29 -4.42 -0.38 -2.50
C MET A 29 -4.81 -0.57 -3.96
N VAL A 30 -5.11 -1.80 -4.39
CA VAL A 30 -5.52 -2.11 -5.77
C VAL A 30 -6.83 -1.40 -6.13
N VAL A 31 -7.86 -1.52 -5.29
CA VAL A 31 -9.16 -0.88 -5.53
C VAL A 31 -9.01 0.64 -5.55
N SER A 32 -8.30 1.22 -4.58
CA SER A 32 -8.11 2.68 -4.54
C SER A 32 -7.34 3.20 -5.75
N THR A 33 -6.33 2.46 -6.21
CA THR A 33 -5.53 2.84 -7.39
C THR A 33 -6.34 2.68 -8.67
N PHE A 34 -7.12 1.61 -8.79
CA PHE A 34 -7.99 1.36 -9.93
C PHE A 34 -9.06 2.46 -10.07
N VAL A 35 -9.71 2.84 -8.96
CA VAL A 35 -10.70 3.92 -9.00
C VAL A 35 -10.04 5.29 -9.28
N GLN A 36 -8.83 5.55 -8.79
CA GLN A 36 -8.06 6.74 -9.18
C GLN A 36 -7.72 6.76 -10.67
N ALA A 37 -7.38 5.61 -11.26
CA ALA A 37 -7.11 5.51 -12.69
C ALA A 37 -8.37 5.74 -13.55
N LEU A 38 -9.54 5.38 -13.03
CA LEU A 38 -10.84 5.63 -13.66
C LEU A 38 -11.39 7.04 -13.40
N ALA A 39 -10.81 7.80 -12.46
CA ALA A 39 -11.19 9.18 -12.20
C ALA A 39 -10.70 10.06 -13.36
N GLY A 40 -11.52 10.15 -14.41
CA GLY A 40 -11.35 11.05 -15.56
C GLY A 40 -12.31 12.25 -15.49
N GLU A 41 -12.06 13.29 -16.28
CA GLU A 41 -12.88 14.50 -16.31
C GLU A 41 -14.35 14.16 -16.59
N THR A 42 -15.17 14.24 -15.54
CA THR A 42 -16.60 14.04 -15.68
C THR A 42 -17.21 15.35 -16.16
N LYS A 43 -17.69 15.40 -17.40
CA LYS A 43 -18.42 16.56 -17.96
C LYS A 43 -19.70 16.93 -17.19
N THR A 44 -20.13 16.06 -16.28
CA THR A 44 -21.34 16.21 -15.47
C THR A 44 -20.94 16.72 -14.08
N GLY A 45 -21.17 18.01 -13.81
CA GLY A 45 -20.66 18.77 -12.67
C GLY A 45 -21.18 18.42 -11.28
N SER A 46 -21.31 17.13 -10.94
CA SER A 46 -21.79 16.68 -9.63
C SER A 46 -20.66 16.45 -8.61
N VAL A 47 -19.43 16.12 -9.04
CA VAL A 47 -18.27 15.94 -8.16
C VAL A 47 -17.01 16.46 -8.86
N SER A 48 -16.25 17.33 -8.18
CA SER A 48 -14.96 17.79 -8.70
C SER A 48 -13.96 16.63 -8.73
N ILE A 49 -13.29 16.43 -9.88
CA ILE A 49 -12.20 15.45 -10.05
C ILE A 49 -11.19 15.51 -8.89
N VAL A 50 -10.86 16.74 -8.45
CA VAL A 50 -9.91 16.99 -7.37
C VAL A 50 -10.41 16.39 -6.05
N SER A 51 -11.70 16.55 -5.73
CA SER A 51 -12.27 16.01 -4.50
C SER A 51 -12.31 14.48 -4.50
N ALA A 52 -12.65 13.86 -5.63
CA ALA A 52 -12.62 12.41 -5.77
C ALA A 52 -11.19 11.87 -5.61
N LEU A 53 -10.21 12.48 -6.30
CA LEU A 53 -8.81 12.10 -6.20
C LEU A 53 -8.27 12.24 -4.77
N ILE A 54 -8.58 13.32 -4.06
CA ILE A 54 -8.15 13.51 -2.67
C ILE A 54 -8.65 12.37 -1.76
N VAL A 55 -9.93 12.01 -1.85
CA VAL A 55 -10.51 10.95 -1.02
C VAL A 55 -9.81 9.62 -1.30
N TRP A 56 -9.68 9.25 -2.57
CA TRP A 56 -9.02 7.99 -2.93
C TRP A 56 -7.52 8.00 -2.61
N ARG A 57 -6.86 9.15 -2.67
CA ARG A 57 -5.45 9.30 -2.29
C ARG A 57 -5.24 9.08 -0.79
N VAL A 58 -6.15 9.60 0.04
CA VAL A 58 -6.12 9.36 1.48
C VAL A 58 -6.33 7.87 1.79
N LEU A 59 -7.28 7.23 1.09
CA LEU A 59 -7.62 5.81 1.28
C LEU A 59 -6.48 4.89 0.82
N MET A 60 -5.86 5.18 -0.33
CA MET A 60 -4.64 4.53 -0.80
C MET A 60 -3.49 4.71 0.20
N SER A 61 -3.32 5.93 0.75
CA SER A 61 -2.28 6.20 1.73
C SER A 61 -2.47 5.43 3.03
N VAL A 62 -3.71 5.08 3.39
CA VAL A 62 -4.01 4.22 4.55
C VAL A 62 -3.55 2.78 4.27
N GLY A 63 -3.77 2.25 3.07
CA GLY A 63 -3.23 0.93 2.67
C GLY A 63 -1.70 0.88 2.72
N ILE A 64 -1.04 1.85 2.09
CA ILE A 64 0.44 1.97 2.09
C ILE A 64 1.00 2.03 3.52
N GLY A 65 0.31 2.69 4.45
CA GLY A 65 0.72 2.74 5.86
C GLY A 65 0.76 1.37 6.53
N GLY A 66 -0.12 0.45 6.14
CA GLY A 66 -0.17 -0.92 6.65
C GLY A 66 0.84 -1.87 6.02
N ASP A 67 1.24 -1.62 4.76
CA ASP A 67 2.20 -2.47 4.05
C ASP A 67 3.56 -2.51 4.76
N TYR A 68 4.07 -1.38 5.28
CA TYR A 68 5.36 -1.33 5.98
C TYR A 68 5.50 -2.32 7.16
N PRO A 69 4.58 -2.35 8.16
CA PRO A 69 4.65 -3.33 9.23
C PRO A 69 4.30 -4.75 8.76
N LEU A 70 3.32 -4.92 7.87
CA LEU A 70 2.87 -6.24 7.42
C LEU A 70 3.90 -6.98 6.58
N SER A 71 4.49 -6.30 5.60
CA SER A 71 5.55 -6.84 4.76
C SER A 71 6.78 -7.22 5.59
N ALA A 72 7.15 -6.38 6.55
CA ALA A 72 8.21 -6.72 7.50
C ALA A 72 7.86 -8.02 8.25
N ILE A 73 6.68 -8.14 8.85
CA ILE A 73 6.38 -9.31 9.66
C ILE A 73 6.30 -10.59 8.82
N ILE A 74 5.65 -10.56 7.66
CA ILE A 74 5.52 -11.74 6.79
C ILE A 74 6.89 -12.24 6.33
N VAL A 75 7.73 -11.35 5.80
CA VAL A 75 9.09 -11.76 5.36
C VAL A 75 9.84 -12.36 6.54
N SER A 76 9.67 -11.79 7.73
CA SER A 76 10.31 -12.26 8.95
C SER A 76 9.84 -13.64 9.44
N GLU A 77 8.57 -13.98 9.22
CA GLU A 77 7.94 -15.25 9.60
C GLU A 77 8.30 -16.38 8.64
N PHE A 78 8.46 -16.09 7.35
CA PHE A 78 8.81 -17.08 6.32
C PHE A 78 10.31 -17.19 6.03
N SER A 79 11.14 -16.35 6.65
CA SER A 79 12.59 -16.35 6.41
C SER A 79 13.36 -17.26 7.38
N PRO A 80 14.37 -18.01 6.90
CA PRO A 80 15.34 -18.69 7.76
C PRO A 80 16.13 -17.68 8.61
N ILE A 81 16.38 -18.04 9.88
CA ILE A 81 17.01 -17.15 10.88
C ILE A 81 18.33 -16.55 10.38
N HIS A 82 19.14 -17.31 9.65
CA HIS A 82 20.46 -16.90 9.17
C HIS A 82 20.44 -15.89 7.99
N ILE A 83 19.33 -15.77 7.25
CA ILE A 83 19.20 -14.85 6.10
C ILE A 83 18.03 -13.87 6.22
N ARG A 84 17.30 -13.88 7.34
CA ARG A 84 16.14 -13.02 7.57
C ARG A 84 16.42 -11.55 7.33
N GLY A 85 17.54 -11.01 7.83
CA GLY A 85 17.92 -9.61 7.58
C GLY A 85 18.15 -9.31 6.09
N ARG A 86 18.76 -10.24 5.36
CA ARG A 86 19.03 -10.09 3.92
C ARG A 86 17.74 -10.07 3.10
N LEU A 87 16.81 -10.98 3.42
CA LEU A 87 15.51 -11.06 2.74
C LEU A 87 14.66 -9.81 2.99
N MET A 88 14.68 -9.27 4.21
CA MET A 88 14.01 -8.01 4.55
C MET A 88 14.54 -6.83 3.72
N THR A 89 15.87 -6.70 3.60
CA THR A 89 16.49 -5.62 2.81
C THR A 89 16.19 -5.77 1.32
N ILE A 90 16.18 -7.01 0.79
CA ILE A 90 15.80 -7.26 -0.61
C ILE A 90 14.37 -6.78 -0.87
N VAL A 91 13.43 -7.09 0.02
CA VAL A 91 12.01 -6.67 -0.12
C VAL A 91 11.89 -5.15 -0.12
N ILE A 92 12.55 -4.45 0.80
CA ILE A 92 12.53 -2.98 0.85
C ILE A 92 13.18 -2.36 -0.40
N SER A 93 14.18 -3.02 -0.98
CA SER A 93 14.85 -2.55 -2.20
C SER A 93 13.92 -2.52 -3.42
N PHE A 94 12.84 -3.32 -3.44
CA PHE A 94 11.82 -3.25 -4.50
C PHE A 94 11.12 -1.89 -4.56
N TYR A 95 11.01 -1.16 -3.45
CA TYR A 95 10.48 0.20 -3.45
C TYR A 95 11.31 1.13 -4.35
N GLY A 96 12.64 1.02 -4.28
CA GLY A 96 13.55 1.79 -5.14
C GLY A 96 13.37 1.43 -6.61
N ILE A 97 13.27 0.14 -6.92
CA ILE A 97 13.02 -0.35 -8.30
C ILE A 97 11.69 0.20 -8.83
N GLY A 98 10.62 0.14 -8.03
CA GLY A 98 9.31 0.68 -8.40
C GLY A 98 9.35 2.18 -8.69
N THR A 99 10.14 2.93 -7.91
CA THR A 99 10.30 4.38 -8.12
C THR A 99 10.98 4.69 -9.45
N VAL A 100 12.01 3.92 -9.83
CA VAL A 100 12.64 4.05 -11.15
C VAL A 100 11.66 3.73 -12.27
N GLY A 101 10.85 2.67 -12.12
CA GLY A 101 9.80 2.33 -13.07
C GLY A 101 8.77 3.46 -13.26
N MET A 102 8.35 4.10 -12.16
CA MET A 102 7.46 5.27 -12.22
C MET A 102 8.08 6.41 -13.03
N LEU A 103 9.35 6.72 -12.79
CA LEU A 103 10.06 7.79 -13.51
C LEU A 103 10.13 7.52 -15.02
N LEU A 104 10.36 6.26 -15.41
CA LEU A 104 10.37 5.88 -16.83
C LEU A 104 9.01 6.04 -17.51
N VAL A 105 7.92 5.75 -16.81
CA VAL A 105 6.54 5.93 -17.33
C VAL A 105 6.15 7.41 -17.41
N SER A 106 6.73 8.25 -16.55
CA SER A 106 6.43 9.69 -16.53
C SER A 106 7.13 10.52 -17.62
N LEU A 107 8.11 9.93 -18.32
CA LEU A 107 8.86 10.56 -19.40
C LEU A 107 8.08 10.51 -20.72
#